data_AF-A0A9D8F8S7-F1
#
_entry.id   AF-A0A9D8F8S7-F1
#
_cell.length_a   1.000
_cell.length_b   1.000
_cell.length_c   1.000
_cell.angle_alpha   90.00
_cell.angle_beta   90.00
_cell.angle_gamma   90.00
#
_symmetry.space_group_name_H-M   'P 1'
#
loop_
_entity.id
_entity.type
_entity.pdbx_description
1 polymer ?
#
loop_
_entity_poly.entity_id
_entity_poly.type
_entity_poly.pdbx_seq_one_letter_code
_entity_poly.pdbx_strand_id
1 'polypeptide(L)'
;MLVVAAAFALISFSSAMNQQIERVYADAQIYHSVASQFFESRVPIHAQIPGGSRIATPWLAAQLRPAVSRALPVLDQRVEDESGLLGITPFLLINVAASGAATILLLLYLRRFIDSPLLRVTLVIAWAMMWHSPVRWVYFNPANIDALSMVSLLAGLLIIEAWRDRSPLVASLLLAPIVFVGVLIKETIVLVPITFGIAQVMAVARDRRLDRLVAVAIPVVAAALAVLFIRSILAPAPGHQKWIEWDYILANKPFWTWVLGWFFTFGPPVIALIVAGWRDVWGVLWRRPDLAGYLAACAVLGYFAGTGSDTERLLALATPIVYVLAGRAIAPRQAALARMPMVVGLLLLVQAASSRILWPIPVGVDTPTRVSDIGLNWSALAALADKFLIIDNYYSNLWSYFGSRPVHAATLAFDLALTLVIVRWVQRGTQREAAVAQ
;
A
#
# COMPACT_ATOMS: atom_id res chain seq x y z
N MET A 1 -1.41 19.73 9.64
CA MET A 1 -2.67 19.43 8.94
C MET A 1 -2.75 20.19 7.62
N LEU A 2 -2.72 21.52 7.61
CA LEU A 2 -2.79 22.32 6.37
C LEU A 2 -1.76 21.91 5.30
N VAL A 3 -0.48 21.75 5.66
CA VAL A 3 0.57 21.32 4.71
C VAL A 3 0.26 19.96 4.08
N VAL A 4 -0.25 19.00 4.86
CA VAL A 4 -0.60 17.66 4.37
C VAL A 4 -1.83 17.71 3.47
N ALA A 5 -2.83 18.53 3.82
CA ALA A 5 -4.01 18.74 2.98
C ALA A 5 -3.65 19.40 1.64
N ALA A 6 -2.79 20.42 1.66
CA ALA A 6 -2.29 21.08 0.46
C ALA A 6 -1.47 20.11 -0.42
N ALA A 7 -0.59 19.31 0.18
CA ALA A 7 0.18 18.31 -0.54
C ALA A 7 -0.71 17.22 -1.14
N PHE A 8 -1.71 16.72 -0.39
CA PHE A 8 -2.70 15.79 -0.90
C PHE A 8 -3.42 16.39 -2.11
N ALA A 9 -3.98 17.60 -1.99
CA ALA A 9 -4.69 18.26 -3.09
C ALA A 9 -3.81 18.45 -4.33
N LEU A 10 -2.56 18.88 -4.15
CA LEU A 10 -1.61 19.09 -5.25
C LEU A 10 -1.25 17.77 -5.95
N ILE A 11 -0.96 16.71 -5.19
CA ILE A 11 -0.60 15.39 -5.75
C ILE A 11 -1.82 14.77 -6.44
N SER A 12 -3.00 14.87 -5.83
CA SER A 12 -4.26 14.37 -6.37
C SER A 12 -4.61 15.09 -7.68
N PHE A 13 -4.49 16.41 -7.71
CA PHE A 13 -4.71 17.22 -8.91
C PHE A 13 -3.70 16.89 -10.01
N SER A 14 -2.41 16.85 -9.67
CA SER A 14 -1.35 16.48 -10.63
C SER A 14 -1.59 15.08 -11.21
N SER A 15 -2.00 14.13 -10.38
CA SER A 15 -2.33 12.76 -10.84
C SER A 15 -3.55 12.77 -11.74
N ALA A 16 -4.61 13.49 -11.39
CA ALA A 16 -5.80 13.62 -12.23
C ALA A 16 -5.51 14.24 -13.62
N MET A 17 -4.53 15.14 -13.72
CA MET A 17 -4.17 15.80 -14.98
C MET A 17 -3.23 14.98 -15.85
N ASN A 18 -2.35 14.17 -15.25
CA ASN A 18 -1.31 13.44 -15.97
C ASN A 18 -1.63 11.96 -16.18
N GLN A 19 -2.55 11.39 -15.39
CA GLN A 19 -2.85 9.96 -15.41
C GLN A 19 -3.98 9.64 -16.37
N GLN A 20 -3.76 8.64 -17.23
CA GLN A 20 -4.82 8.04 -18.02
C GLN A 20 -5.52 6.94 -17.23
N ILE A 21 -6.84 6.88 -17.32
CA ILE A 21 -7.66 5.82 -16.71
C ILE A 21 -7.51 4.54 -17.53
N GLU A 22 -7.04 3.47 -16.89
CA GLU A 22 -6.92 2.16 -17.52
C GLU A 22 -8.29 1.46 -17.57
N ARG A 23 -8.73 1.08 -18.77
CA ARG A 23 -10.08 0.55 -19.02
C ARG A 23 -10.27 -0.87 -18.48
N VAL A 24 -9.21 -1.68 -18.52
CA VAL A 24 -9.25 -3.11 -18.20
C VAL A 24 -8.04 -3.48 -17.35
N TYR A 25 -8.08 -3.11 -16.07
CA TYR A 25 -7.00 -3.47 -15.14
C TYR A 25 -7.43 -4.45 -14.06
N ALA A 26 -6.82 -5.64 -14.07
CA ALA A 26 -6.94 -6.65 -13.02
C ALA A 26 -8.41 -6.90 -12.59
N ASP A 27 -8.70 -6.78 -11.29
CA ASP A 27 -10.02 -7.03 -10.71
C ASP A 27 -11.06 -5.90 -10.99
N ALA A 28 -10.68 -4.80 -11.67
CA ALA A 28 -11.56 -3.64 -11.84
C ALA A 28 -12.88 -3.99 -12.55
N GLN A 29 -12.81 -4.84 -13.59
CA GLN A 29 -13.99 -5.33 -14.30
C GLN A 29 -14.89 -6.18 -13.40
N ILE A 30 -14.30 -6.95 -12.48
CA ILE A 30 -15.05 -7.77 -11.53
C ILE A 30 -15.81 -6.85 -10.57
N TYR A 31 -15.15 -5.83 -10.01
CA TYR A 31 -15.79 -4.87 -9.09
C TYR A 31 -16.89 -4.07 -9.76
N HIS A 32 -16.64 -3.63 -11.00
CA HIS A 32 -17.64 -2.94 -11.80
C HIS A 32 -18.87 -3.83 -12.06
N SER A 33 -18.65 -5.08 -12.48
CA SER A 33 -19.72 -6.07 -12.67
C SER A 33 -20.52 -6.33 -11.39
N VAL A 34 -19.86 -6.44 -10.25
CA VAL A 34 -20.54 -6.60 -8.94
C VAL A 34 -21.37 -5.36 -8.61
N ALA A 35 -20.87 -4.15 -8.87
CA ALA A 35 -21.61 -2.91 -8.65
C ALA A 35 -22.85 -2.82 -9.56
N SER A 36 -22.75 -3.24 -10.82
CA SER A 36 -23.90 -3.31 -11.73
C SER A 36 -24.97 -4.28 -11.22
N GLN A 37 -24.57 -5.46 -10.73
CA GLN A 37 -25.50 -6.42 -10.15
C GLN A 37 -26.22 -5.87 -8.90
N PHE A 38 -25.49 -5.15 -8.03
CA PHE A 38 -26.12 -4.46 -6.89
C PHE A 38 -27.10 -3.37 -7.31
N PHE A 39 -26.74 -2.57 -8.32
CA PHE A 39 -27.61 -1.52 -8.85
C PHE A 39 -28.93 -2.11 -9.40
N GLU A 40 -28.84 -3.26 -10.04
CA GLU A 40 -29.98 -4.01 -10.57
C GLU A 40 -30.69 -4.87 -9.52
N SER A 41 -30.30 -4.78 -8.24
CA SER A 41 -30.84 -5.58 -7.13
C SER A 41 -30.77 -7.10 -7.36
N ARG A 42 -29.76 -7.58 -8.08
CA ARG A 42 -29.55 -9.02 -8.34
C ARG A 42 -28.83 -9.68 -7.17
N VAL A 43 -29.50 -10.67 -6.56
CA VAL A 43 -28.94 -11.57 -5.54
C VAL A 43 -29.40 -13.00 -5.85
N PRO A 44 -28.51 -14.03 -5.86
CA PRO A 44 -27.09 -13.96 -5.52
C PRO A 44 -26.25 -13.21 -6.57
N ILE A 45 -25.13 -12.65 -6.13
CA ILE A 45 -24.12 -12.00 -6.97
C ILE A 45 -23.32 -13.10 -7.64
N HIS A 46 -23.15 -13.01 -8.96
CA HIS A 46 -22.33 -13.93 -9.75
C HIS A 46 -21.00 -13.25 -10.10
N ALA A 47 -19.90 -13.71 -9.51
CA ALA A 47 -18.57 -13.16 -9.77
C ALA A 47 -17.46 -14.18 -9.53
N GLN A 48 -16.30 -13.93 -10.13
CA GLN A 48 -15.10 -14.75 -9.92
C GLN A 48 -14.47 -14.43 -8.56
N ILE A 49 -14.08 -15.45 -7.80
CA ILE A 49 -13.34 -15.31 -6.53
C ILE A 49 -11.84 -15.21 -6.84
N PRO A 50 -11.03 -14.40 -6.12
CA PRO A 50 -11.39 -13.62 -4.91
C PRO A 50 -12.07 -12.27 -5.18
N GLY A 51 -12.00 -11.72 -6.40
CA GLY A 51 -12.54 -10.38 -6.72
C GLY A 51 -14.00 -10.17 -6.28
N GLY A 52 -14.87 -11.14 -6.56
CA GLY A 52 -16.30 -11.12 -6.23
C GLY A 52 -16.63 -11.15 -4.74
N SER A 53 -15.67 -11.51 -3.87
CA SER A 53 -15.87 -11.48 -2.41
C SER A 53 -15.77 -10.06 -1.81
N ARG A 54 -15.24 -9.11 -2.58
CA ARG A 54 -14.97 -7.72 -2.16
C ARG A 54 -16.16 -6.83 -2.52
N ILE A 55 -17.24 -6.98 -1.75
CA ILE A 55 -18.57 -6.46 -2.09
C ILE A 55 -18.86 -5.04 -1.59
N ALA A 56 -18.18 -4.54 -0.55
CA ALA A 56 -18.58 -3.30 0.11
C ALA A 56 -18.36 -2.05 -0.76
N THR A 57 -17.20 -1.94 -1.41
CA THR A 57 -16.93 -0.81 -2.31
C THR A 57 -17.85 -0.82 -3.54
N PRO A 58 -18.03 -1.95 -4.26
CA PRO A 58 -19.04 -2.05 -5.32
C PRO A 58 -20.46 -1.70 -4.88
N TRP A 59 -20.88 -2.18 -3.70
CA TRP A 59 -22.19 -1.85 -3.15
C TRP A 59 -22.34 -0.34 -2.93
N LEU A 60 -21.34 0.30 -2.30
CA LEU A 60 -21.37 1.75 -2.06
C LEU A 60 -21.40 2.54 -3.37
N ALA A 61 -20.62 2.13 -4.38
CA ALA A 61 -20.61 2.74 -5.70
C ALA A 61 -21.99 2.64 -6.37
N ALA A 62 -22.64 1.47 -6.30
CA ALA A 62 -23.99 1.26 -6.81
C ALA A 62 -25.03 2.18 -6.16
N GLN A 63 -24.96 2.35 -4.83
CA GLN A 63 -25.87 3.24 -4.09
C GLN A 63 -25.65 4.73 -4.43
N LEU A 64 -24.42 5.15 -4.68
CA LEU A 64 -24.10 6.55 -4.98
C LEU A 64 -24.38 6.95 -6.43
N ARG A 65 -24.45 5.98 -7.36
CA ARG A 65 -24.64 6.25 -8.80
C ARG A 65 -25.78 7.23 -9.12
N PRO A 66 -27.02 7.06 -8.61
CA PRO A 66 -28.12 7.99 -8.94
C PRO A 66 -27.90 9.42 -8.44
N ALA A 67 -27.16 9.59 -7.35
CA ALA A 67 -26.83 10.92 -6.82
C ALA A 67 -25.72 11.57 -7.64
N VAL A 68 -24.68 10.80 -7.99
CA VAL A 68 -23.53 11.29 -8.78
C VAL A 68 -23.96 11.70 -10.18
N SER A 69 -24.70 10.85 -10.91
CA SER A 69 -25.14 11.18 -12.28
C SER A 69 -26.07 12.40 -12.33
N ARG A 70 -26.82 12.68 -11.26
CA ARG A 70 -27.65 13.89 -11.15
C ARG A 70 -26.84 15.13 -10.76
N ALA A 71 -25.93 15.02 -9.81
CA ALA A 71 -25.22 16.17 -9.25
C ALA A 71 -24.01 16.59 -10.09
N LEU A 72 -23.37 15.64 -10.78
CA LEU A 72 -22.10 15.82 -11.48
C LEU A 72 -22.12 15.22 -12.91
N PRO A 73 -23.13 15.52 -13.75
CA PRO A 73 -23.33 14.84 -15.03
C PRO A 73 -22.14 14.99 -15.99
N VAL A 74 -21.49 16.17 -16.01
CA VAL A 74 -20.33 16.42 -16.89
C VAL A 74 -19.11 15.60 -16.48
N LEU A 75 -18.86 15.49 -15.17
CA LEU A 75 -17.77 14.64 -14.67
C LEU A 75 -18.09 13.17 -14.94
N ASP A 76 -19.34 12.77 -14.72
CA ASP A 76 -19.78 11.39 -14.92
C ASP A 76 -19.55 10.95 -16.36
N GLN A 77 -20.05 11.74 -17.32
CA GLN A 77 -19.85 11.48 -18.75
C GLN A 77 -18.37 11.41 -19.12
N ARG A 78 -17.55 12.37 -18.66
CA ARG A 78 -16.11 12.38 -18.99
C ARG A 78 -15.38 11.13 -18.49
N VAL A 79 -15.63 10.73 -17.24
CA VAL A 79 -14.97 9.56 -16.65
C VAL A 79 -15.44 8.27 -17.32
N GLU A 80 -16.73 8.17 -17.66
CA GLU A 80 -17.27 7.04 -18.42
C GLU A 80 -16.67 6.96 -19.83
N ASP A 81 -16.51 8.09 -20.54
CA ASP A 81 -15.91 8.16 -21.87
C ASP A 81 -14.42 7.75 -21.85
N GLU A 82 -13.67 8.25 -20.86
CA GLU A 82 -12.25 7.91 -20.68
C GLU A 82 -12.09 6.41 -20.33
N SER A 83 -12.83 5.93 -19.32
CA SER A 83 -12.75 4.55 -18.82
C SER A 83 -13.41 3.50 -19.73
N GLY A 84 -14.34 3.91 -20.60
CA GLY A 84 -15.18 3.00 -21.38
C GLY A 84 -16.16 2.16 -20.52
N LEU A 85 -16.40 2.54 -19.27
CA LEU A 85 -17.20 1.78 -18.31
C LEU A 85 -18.23 2.70 -17.62
N LEU A 86 -19.52 2.37 -17.79
CA LEU A 86 -20.63 3.13 -17.20
C LEU A 86 -20.69 3.00 -15.67
N GLY A 87 -20.84 4.08 -14.93
CA GLY A 87 -20.96 4.08 -13.47
C GLY A 87 -19.62 3.93 -12.73
N ILE A 88 -18.50 4.30 -13.35
CA ILE A 88 -17.18 4.32 -12.71
C ILE A 88 -16.99 5.53 -11.79
N THR A 89 -17.60 6.66 -12.08
CA THR A 89 -17.42 7.92 -11.33
C THR A 89 -17.69 7.79 -9.83
N PRO A 90 -18.72 7.05 -9.36
CA PRO A 90 -18.89 6.78 -7.93
C PRO A 90 -17.66 6.11 -7.29
N PHE A 91 -17.01 5.16 -7.97
CA PHE A 91 -15.77 4.54 -7.47
C PHE A 91 -14.64 5.57 -7.32
N LEU A 92 -14.46 6.42 -8.33
CA LEU A 92 -13.45 7.50 -8.28
C LEU A 92 -13.67 8.39 -7.05
N LEU A 93 -14.90 8.87 -6.83
CA LEU A 93 -15.23 9.76 -5.72
C LEU A 93 -15.03 9.07 -4.36
N ILE A 94 -15.50 7.84 -4.21
CA ILE A 94 -15.30 7.03 -3.00
C ILE A 94 -13.80 6.89 -2.70
N ASN A 95 -13.01 6.52 -3.71
CA ASN A 95 -11.60 6.23 -3.50
C ASN A 95 -10.75 7.49 -3.30
N VAL A 96 -11.09 8.63 -3.94
CA VAL A 96 -10.46 9.93 -3.65
C VAL A 96 -10.75 10.35 -2.21
N ALA A 97 -11.99 10.25 -1.76
CA ALA A 97 -12.37 10.56 -0.38
C ALA A 97 -11.67 9.63 0.63
N ALA A 98 -11.65 8.32 0.34
CA ALA A 98 -10.95 7.33 1.16
C ALA A 98 -9.44 7.58 1.20
N SER A 99 -8.83 8.02 0.09
CA SER A 99 -7.40 8.39 0.04
C SER A 99 -7.10 9.59 0.93
N GLY A 100 -7.97 10.61 0.93
CA GLY A 100 -7.87 11.74 1.86
C GLY A 100 -7.99 11.30 3.33
N ALA A 101 -8.97 10.45 3.64
CA ALA A 101 -9.15 9.90 4.98
C ALA A 101 -7.93 9.05 5.42
N ALA A 102 -7.40 8.19 4.56
CA ALA A 102 -6.21 7.40 4.82
C ALA A 102 -4.97 8.30 5.05
N THR A 103 -4.83 9.39 4.29
CA THR A 103 -3.76 10.39 4.50
C THR A 103 -3.82 10.98 5.92
N ILE A 104 -5.01 11.38 6.37
CA ILE A 104 -5.23 11.94 7.72
C ILE A 104 -4.97 10.88 8.78
N LEU A 105 -5.50 9.66 8.61
CA LEU A 105 -5.31 8.57 9.55
C LEU A 105 -3.84 8.16 9.68
N LEU A 106 -3.09 8.12 8.57
CA LEU A 106 -1.64 7.86 8.61
C LEU A 106 -0.91 8.93 9.40
N LEU A 107 -1.23 10.22 9.20
CA LEU A 107 -0.64 11.31 9.98
C LEU A 107 -0.94 11.18 11.49
N LEU A 108 -2.18 10.83 11.84
CA LEU A 108 -2.60 10.59 13.22
C LEU A 108 -1.91 9.36 13.82
N TYR A 109 -1.74 8.31 13.04
CA TYR A 109 -1.01 7.10 13.43
C TYR A 109 0.46 7.41 13.70
N LEU A 110 1.15 8.09 12.78
CA LEU A 110 2.55 8.47 12.95
C LEU A 110 2.79 9.41 14.14
N ARG A 111 1.80 10.23 14.53
CA ARG A 111 1.84 11.04 15.76
C ARG A 111 2.02 10.23 17.04
N ARG A 112 1.67 8.95 17.04
CA ARG A 112 1.88 8.05 18.19
C ARG A 112 3.32 7.59 18.36
N PHE A 113 4.14 7.70 17.30
CA PHE A 113 5.49 7.13 17.27
C PHE A 113 6.59 8.14 17.00
N ILE A 114 6.27 9.28 16.36
CA ILE A 114 7.25 10.24 15.89
C ILE A 114 6.90 11.62 16.45
N ASP A 115 7.76 12.16 17.31
CA ASP A 115 7.52 13.45 17.97
C ASP A 115 7.62 14.62 16.98
N SER A 116 8.63 14.60 16.11
CA SER A 116 8.87 15.66 15.13
C SER A 116 7.68 15.82 14.15
N PRO A 117 6.99 16.97 14.14
CA PRO A 117 5.86 17.21 13.23
C PRO A 117 6.32 17.28 11.78
N LEU A 118 7.48 17.87 11.52
CA LEU A 118 8.05 17.97 10.18
C LEU A 118 8.29 16.57 9.59
N LEU A 119 8.95 15.68 10.35
CA LEU A 119 9.22 14.33 9.89
C LEU A 119 7.94 13.54 9.59
N ARG A 120 6.90 13.70 10.42
CA ARG A 120 5.57 13.10 10.16
C ARG A 120 4.97 13.60 8.85
N VAL A 121 4.99 14.91 8.63
CA VAL A 121 4.49 15.53 7.39
C VAL A 121 5.28 15.03 6.19
N THR A 122 6.61 15.02 6.25
CA THR A 122 7.47 14.54 5.16
C THR A 122 7.18 13.08 4.82
N LEU A 123 7.04 12.20 5.82
CA LEU A 123 6.71 10.80 5.58
C LEU A 123 5.32 10.66 4.96
N VAL A 124 4.30 11.37 5.43
CA VAL A 124 2.97 11.31 4.81
C VAL A 124 2.97 11.79 3.36
N ILE A 125 3.73 12.86 3.05
CA ILE A 125 3.90 13.34 1.69
C ILE A 125 4.62 12.29 0.84
N ALA A 126 5.70 11.69 1.36
CA ALA A 126 6.40 10.61 0.67
C ALA A 126 5.46 9.43 0.36
N TRP A 127 4.56 9.08 1.28
CA TRP A 127 3.54 8.06 1.01
C TRP A 127 2.54 8.49 -0.07
N ALA A 128 2.02 9.71 0.00
CA ALA A 128 1.08 10.21 -1.01
C ALA A 128 1.72 10.25 -2.42
N MET A 129 3.04 10.43 -2.51
CA MET A 129 3.80 10.48 -3.75
C MET A 129 4.08 9.11 -4.39
N MET A 130 4.04 8.02 -3.63
CA MET A 130 4.27 6.67 -4.16
C MET A 130 3.26 6.35 -5.25
N TRP A 131 3.70 5.76 -6.36
CA TRP A 131 2.83 5.47 -7.51
C TRP A 131 1.66 4.53 -7.17
N HIS A 132 1.85 3.56 -6.28
CA HIS A 132 0.79 2.65 -5.79
C HIS A 132 0.06 3.20 -4.55
N SER A 133 0.37 4.43 -4.12
CA SER A 133 -0.41 5.11 -3.09
C SER A 133 -1.84 5.29 -3.59
N PRO A 134 -2.87 5.07 -2.75
CA PRO A 134 -4.24 5.37 -3.11
C PRO A 134 -4.38 6.78 -3.72
N VAL A 135 -3.69 7.78 -3.16
CA VAL A 135 -3.76 9.19 -3.63
C VAL A 135 -3.48 9.35 -5.14
N ARG A 136 -2.59 8.54 -5.71
CA ARG A 136 -2.28 8.55 -7.14
C ARG A 136 -3.03 7.44 -7.89
N TRP A 137 -3.07 6.25 -7.31
CA TRP A 137 -3.58 5.04 -7.95
C TRP A 137 -5.05 5.13 -8.33
N VAL A 138 -5.87 5.91 -7.60
CA VAL A 138 -7.29 6.10 -7.93
C VAL A 138 -7.53 6.69 -9.32
N TYR A 139 -6.59 7.48 -9.84
CA TYR A 139 -6.74 8.11 -11.15
C TYR A 139 -6.32 7.19 -12.29
N PHE A 140 -5.49 6.19 -12.00
CA PHE A 140 -5.12 5.13 -12.94
C PHE A 140 -6.19 4.03 -12.98
N ASN A 141 -6.61 3.55 -11.81
CA ASN A 141 -7.62 2.51 -11.68
C ASN A 141 -8.72 2.95 -10.70
N PRO A 142 -9.74 3.69 -11.16
CA PRO A 142 -10.79 4.21 -10.29
C PRO A 142 -11.61 3.12 -9.62
N ALA A 143 -11.90 2.03 -10.33
CA ALA A 143 -12.57 0.84 -9.79
C ALA A 143 -11.57 -0.03 -9.02
N ASN A 144 -11.05 0.50 -7.92
CA ASN A 144 -10.26 -0.25 -6.95
C ASN A 144 -10.94 -0.27 -5.57
N ILE A 145 -10.45 -1.13 -4.69
CA ILE A 145 -10.94 -1.28 -3.31
C ILE A 145 -9.87 -0.94 -2.26
N ASP A 146 -8.66 -0.60 -2.73
CA ASP A 146 -7.47 -0.51 -1.90
C ASP A 146 -7.48 0.75 -1.03
N ALA A 147 -8.08 1.84 -1.51
CA ALA A 147 -8.20 3.09 -0.75
C ALA A 147 -9.04 2.90 0.53
N LEU A 148 -10.25 2.34 0.41
CA LEU A 148 -11.10 2.02 1.56
C LEU A 148 -10.47 0.95 2.46
N SER A 149 -9.79 -0.04 1.88
CA SER A 149 -9.03 -1.02 2.67
C SER A 149 -7.98 -0.33 3.54
N MET A 150 -7.24 0.64 2.99
CA MET A 150 -6.23 1.39 3.72
C MET A 150 -6.84 2.22 4.86
N VAL A 151 -8.03 2.79 4.66
CA VAL A 151 -8.79 3.48 5.72
C VAL A 151 -9.10 2.53 6.88
N SER A 152 -9.72 1.38 6.60
CA SER A 152 -10.08 0.40 7.64
C SER A 152 -8.85 -0.12 8.38
N LEU A 153 -7.77 -0.37 7.65
CA LEU A 153 -6.51 -0.84 8.20
C LEU A 153 -5.89 0.20 9.14
N LEU A 154 -5.74 1.45 8.68
CA LEU A 154 -5.16 2.52 9.48
C LEU A 154 -6.03 2.87 10.69
N ALA A 155 -7.35 2.89 10.54
CA ALA A 155 -8.27 3.08 11.66
C ALA A 155 -8.13 1.97 12.70
N GLY A 156 -8.06 0.70 12.26
CA GLY A 156 -7.81 -0.45 13.12
C GLY A 156 -6.48 -0.34 13.88
N LEU A 157 -5.37 -0.08 13.18
CA LEU A 157 -4.06 0.11 13.80
C LEU A 157 -4.04 1.28 14.78
N LEU A 158 -4.70 2.40 14.46
CA LEU A 158 -4.80 3.56 15.33
C LEU A 158 -5.60 3.26 16.61
N ILE A 159 -6.67 2.46 16.53
CA ILE A 159 -7.41 2.02 17.72
C ILE A 159 -6.55 1.11 18.59
N ILE A 160 -5.86 0.13 17.99
CA ILE A 160 -4.93 -0.76 18.71
C ILE A 160 -3.90 0.07 19.49
N GLU A 161 -3.31 1.07 18.85
CA GLU A 161 -2.32 1.94 19.49
C GLU A 161 -2.94 2.84 20.57
N ALA A 162 -4.06 3.51 20.26
CA ALA A 162 -4.70 4.46 21.16
C ALA A 162 -5.28 3.81 22.43
N TRP A 163 -5.61 2.52 22.37
CA TRP A 163 -6.21 1.76 23.45
C TRP A 163 -5.28 0.70 24.06
N ARG A 164 -3.99 0.73 23.73
CA ARG A 164 -3.02 -0.27 24.18
C ARG A 164 -2.99 -0.45 25.71
N ASP A 165 -3.02 0.66 26.43
CA ASP A 165 -2.97 0.71 27.89
C ASP A 165 -4.36 0.94 28.53
N ARG A 166 -5.42 0.72 27.76
CA ARG A 166 -6.82 0.92 28.18
C ARG A 166 -7.60 -0.41 28.17
N SER A 167 -8.91 -0.34 28.36
CA SER A 167 -9.77 -1.52 28.34
C SER A 167 -9.69 -2.26 26.99
N PRO A 168 -9.21 -3.52 26.96
CA PRO A 168 -9.08 -4.29 25.72
C PRO A 168 -10.46 -4.65 25.15
N LEU A 169 -11.48 -4.79 25.99
CA LEU A 169 -12.84 -5.09 25.56
C LEU A 169 -13.44 -3.93 24.75
N VAL A 170 -13.26 -2.69 25.22
CA VAL A 170 -13.74 -1.50 24.49
C VAL A 170 -13.03 -1.38 23.15
N ALA A 171 -11.70 -1.56 23.12
CA ALA A 171 -10.94 -1.58 21.87
C ALA A 171 -11.50 -2.63 20.90
N SER A 172 -11.80 -3.83 21.40
CA SER A 172 -12.33 -4.94 20.59
C SER A 172 -13.70 -4.65 20.00
N LEU A 173 -14.59 -4.03 20.79
CA LEU A 173 -15.92 -3.61 20.34
C LEU A 173 -15.83 -2.50 19.27
N LEU A 174 -14.85 -1.60 19.36
CA LEU A 174 -14.58 -0.59 18.32
C LEU A 174 -13.97 -1.22 17.06
N LEU A 175 -13.11 -2.22 17.22
CA LEU A 175 -12.48 -2.93 16.10
C LEU A 175 -13.48 -3.83 15.35
N ALA A 176 -14.45 -4.44 16.04
CA ALA A 176 -15.42 -5.37 15.44
C ALA A 176 -16.12 -4.82 14.18
N PRO A 177 -16.76 -3.63 14.20
CA PRO A 177 -17.41 -3.09 12.99
C PRO A 177 -16.40 -2.76 11.89
N ILE A 178 -15.21 -2.26 12.25
CA ILE A 178 -14.14 -1.95 11.28
C ILE A 178 -13.65 -3.22 10.58
N VAL A 179 -13.48 -4.30 11.34
CA VAL A 179 -13.05 -5.59 10.81
C VAL A 179 -14.16 -6.24 9.99
N PHE A 180 -15.41 -6.21 10.46
CA PHE A 180 -16.55 -6.72 9.70
C PHE A 180 -16.66 -6.03 8.34
N VAL A 181 -16.83 -4.70 8.33
CA VAL A 181 -16.95 -3.91 7.09
C VAL A 181 -15.69 -4.00 6.27
N GLY A 182 -14.51 -3.97 6.91
CA GLY A 182 -13.23 -4.06 6.24
C GLY A 182 -13.03 -5.39 5.52
N VAL A 183 -13.47 -6.52 6.07
CA VAL A 183 -13.43 -7.82 5.38
C VAL A 183 -14.39 -7.84 4.17
N LEU A 184 -15.53 -7.15 4.25
CA LEU A 184 -16.40 -6.94 3.08
C LEU A 184 -15.76 -6.07 1.99
N ILE A 185 -14.81 -5.20 2.36
CA ILE A 185 -14.00 -4.43 1.40
C ILE A 185 -12.89 -5.32 0.84
N LYS A 186 -12.07 -5.92 1.69
CA LYS A 186 -10.91 -6.75 1.34
C LYS A 186 -10.51 -7.69 2.47
N GLU A 187 -10.22 -8.94 2.12
CA GLU A 187 -9.82 -10.00 3.05
C GLU A 187 -8.56 -9.67 3.87
N THR A 188 -7.66 -8.82 3.34
CA THR A 188 -6.42 -8.41 4.02
C THR A 188 -6.68 -7.61 5.30
N ILE A 189 -7.91 -7.15 5.56
CA ILE A 189 -8.26 -6.52 6.84
C ILE A 189 -8.13 -7.49 8.02
N VAL A 190 -8.04 -8.80 7.78
CA VAL A 190 -7.65 -9.80 8.80
C VAL A 190 -6.31 -9.50 9.49
N LEU A 191 -5.45 -8.67 8.88
CA LEU A 191 -4.23 -8.18 9.54
C LEU A 191 -4.51 -7.37 10.82
N VAL A 192 -5.66 -6.70 10.92
CA VAL A 192 -6.07 -5.94 12.11
C VAL A 192 -6.32 -6.86 13.31
N PRO A 193 -7.22 -7.87 13.26
CA PRO A 193 -7.40 -8.79 14.38
C PRO A 193 -6.14 -9.61 14.69
N ILE A 194 -5.31 -9.94 13.70
CA ILE A 194 -4.02 -10.61 13.96
C ILE A 194 -3.11 -9.72 14.80
N THR A 195 -2.91 -8.46 14.39
CA THR A 195 -2.10 -7.49 15.14
C THR A 195 -2.62 -7.27 16.55
N PHE A 196 -3.95 -7.10 16.68
CA PHE A 196 -4.58 -6.95 17.98
C PHE A 196 -4.40 -8.20 18.85
N GLY A 197 -4.55 -9.39 18.28
CA GLY A 197 -4.30 -10.66 18.93
C GLY A 197 -2.88 -10.76 19.49
N ILE A 198 -1.86 -10.45 18.68
CA ILE A 198 -0.46 -10.44 19.11
C ILE A 198 -0.26 -9.44 20.25
N ALA A 199 -0.80 -8.23 20.13
CA ALA A 199 -0.68 -7.20 21.17
C ALA A 199 -1.28 -7.68 22.51
N GLN A 200 -2.46 -8.31 22.48
CA GLN A 200 -3.14 -8.79 23.69
C GLN A 200 -2.48 -10.05 24.27
N VAL A 201 -2.07 -11.03 23.46
CA VAL A 201 -1.37 -12.23 23.95
C VAL A 201 -0.08 -11.86 24.70
N MET A 202 0.68 -10.91 24.15
CA MET A 202 1.88 -10.41 24.81
C MET A 202 1.60 -9.65 26.10
N ALA A 203 0.44 -9.00 26.21
CA ALA A 203 0.01 -8.36 27.46
C ALA A 203 -0.54 -9.37 28.49
N VAL A 204 -1.25 -10.43 28.05
CA VAL A 204 -1.68 -11.55 28.91
C VAL A 204 -0.49 -12.25 29.54
N ALA A 205 0.57 -12.49 28.77
CA ALA A 205 1.79 -13.11 29.27
C ALA A 205 2.44 -12.32 30.42
N ARG A 206 2.19 -11.01 30.52
CA ARG A 206 2.69 -10.13 31.58
C ARG A 206 1.72 -10.02 32.76
N ASP A 207 0.44 -9.77 32.47
CA ASP A 207 -0.54 -9.35 33.48
C ASP A 207 -1.49 -10.50 33.92
N ARG A 208 -1.47 -11.64 33.23
CA ARG A 208 -2.33 -12.83 33.44
C ARG A 208 -3.85 -12.58 33.44
N ARG A 209 -4.32 -11.49 32.83
CA ARG A 209 -5.76 -11.17 32.78
C ARG A 209 -6.47 -11.89 31.62
N LEU A 210 -7.51 -12.67 31.93
CA LEU A 210 -8.25 -13.49 30.95
C LEU A 210 -9.22 -12.68 30.08
N ASP A 211 -9.66 -11.50 30.53
CA ASP A 211 -10.52 -10.59 29.76
C ASP A 211 -9.93 -10.21 28.40
N ARG A 212 -8.60 -10.13 28.33
CA ARG A 212 -7.83 -9.91 27.09
C ARG A 212 -8.01 -11.05 26.08
N LEU A 213 -8.18 -12.30 26.50
CA LEU A 213 -8.41 -13.43 25.57
C LEU A 213 -9.80 -13.35 24.95
N VAL A 214 -10.81 -13.01 25.75
CA VAL A 214 -12.18 -12.78 25.27
C VAL A 214 -12.21 -11.61 24.29
N ALA A 215 -11.50 -10.53 24.61
CA ALA A 215 -11.36 -9.36 23.75
C ALA A 215 -10.82 -9.73 22.36
N VAL A 216 -9.79 -10.57 22.27
CA VAL A 216 -9.22 -11.03 20.98
C VAL A 216 -10.23 -11.77 20.11
N ALA A 217 -11.15 -12.53 20.72
CA ALA A 217 -12.13 -13.32 19.96
C ALA A 217 -13.13 -12.44 19.19
N ILE A 218 -13.49 -11.27 19.73
CA ILE A 218 -14.54 -10.40 19.17
C ILE A 218 -14.24 -9.97 17.71
N PRO A 219 -13.10 -9.33 17.38
CA PRO A 219 -12.83 -8.94 16.00
C PRO A 219 -12.59 -10.14 15.07
N VAL A 220 -12.15 -11.29 15.60
CA VAL A 220 -12.05 -12.54 14.82
C VAL A 220 -13.43 -13.08 14.45
N VAL A 221 -14.37 -13.11 15.40
CA VAL A 221 -15.76 -13.47 15.14
C VAL A 221 -16.39 -12.50 14.14
N ALA A 222 -16.13 -11.20 14.26
CA ALA A 222 -16.58 -10.21 13.28
C ALA A 222 -16.07 -10.49 11.86
N ALA A 223 -14.79 -10.85 11.70
CA ALA A 223 -14.25 -11.28 10.42
C ALA A 223 -14.93 -12.55 9.88
N ALA A 224 -15.16 -13.55 10.73
CA ALA A 224 -15.85 -14.78 10.35
C ALA A 224 -17.30 -14.52 9.91
N LEU A 225 -18.03 -13.67 10.62
CA LEU A 225 -19.38 -13.25 10.26
C LEU A 225 -19.42 -12.52 8.92
N ALA A 226 -18.44 -11.67 8.63
CA ALA A 226 -18.32 -11.01 7.33
C ALA A 226 -18.11 -12.03 6.19
N VAL A 227 -17.24 -13.03 6.40
CA VAL A 227 -17.04 -14.12 5.43
C VAL A 227 -18.32 -14.94 5.22
N LEU A 228 -19.04 -15.27 6.30
CA LEU A 228 -20.33 -15.98 6.22
C LEU A 228 -21.35 -15.15 5.44
N PHE A 229 -21.42 -13.84 5.70
CA PHE A 229 -22.30 -12.93 4.98
C PHE A 229 -21.97 -12.90 3.49
N ILE A 230 -20.70 -12.74 3.11
CA ILE A 230 -20.27 -12.81 1.70
C ILE A 230 -20.73 -14.13 1.06
N ARG A 231 -20.52 -15.27 1.74
CA ARG A 231 -20.93 -16.59 1.22
C ARG A 231 -22.44 -16.74 1.08
N SER A 232 -23.23 -16.06 1.89
CA SER A 232 -24.70 -16.09 1.77
C SER A 232 -25.25 -15.33 0.57
N ILE A 233 -24.49 -14.36 0.02
CA ILE A 233 -24.96 -13.53 -1.09
C ILE A 233 -24.19 -13.74 -2.40
N LEU A 234 -23.04 -14.43 -2.35
CA LEU A 234 -22.17 -14.66 -3.51
C LEU A 234 -22.32 -16.09 -4.03
N ALA A 235 -22.70 -16.22 -5.30
CA ALA A 235 -22.61 -17.45 -6.09
C ALA A 235 -21.32 -17.42 -6.92
N PRO A 236 -20.27 -18.19 -6.55
CA PRO A 236 -19.00 -18.17 -7.26
C PRO A 236 -19.14 -18.65 -8.71
N ALA A 237 -18.55 -17.90 -9.65
CA ALA A 237 -18.43 -18.36 -11.03
C ALA A 237 -17.44 -19.56 -11.11
N PRO A 238 -17.72 -20.57 -11.97
CA PRO A 238 -16.82 -21.71 -12.16
C PRO A 238 -15.45 -21.27 -12.74
N GLY A 239 -14.38 -21.97 -12.36
CA GLY A 239 -13.06 -21.84 -13.02
C GLY A 239 -11.87 -21.47 -12.13
N HIS A 240 -12.06 -21.06 -10.87
CA HIS A 240 -10.93 -20.69 -10.00
C HIS A 240 -10.41 -21.88 -9.18
N GLN A 241 -9.15 -22.29 -9.41
CA GLN A 241 -8.48 -23.38 -8.68
C GLN A 241 -7.43 -22.85 -7.70
N LYS A 242 -7.79 -22.75 -6.42
CA LYS A 242 -6.98 -22.12 -5.36
C LYS A 242 -5.60 -22.74 -5.11
N TRP A 243 -5.44 -24.03 -5.39
CA TRP A 243 -4.23 -24.79 -5.02
C TRP A 243 -3.15 -24.76 -6.10
N ILE A 244 -3.52 -24.62 -7.38
CA ILE A 244 -2.58 -24.56 -8.50
C ILE A 244 -1.68 -23.31 -8.41
N GLU A 245 -2.15 -22.25 -7.76
CA GLU A 245 -1.43 -20.99 -7.65
C GLU A 245 -0.21 -21.05 -6.71
N TRP A 246 -0.22 -21.90 -5.68
CA TRP A 246 0.88 -21.96 -4.70
C TRP A 246 2.15 -22.57 -5.29
N ASP A 247 2.03 -23.73 -5.93
CA ASP A 247 3.14 -24.40 -6.59
C ASP A 247 3.69 -23.53 -7.72
N TYR A 248 2.79 -22.87 -8.45
CA TYR A 248 3.16 -21.93 -9.50
C TYR A 248 3.94 -20.73 -8.95
N ILE A 249 3.52 -20.12 -7.83
CA ILE A 249 4.23 -19.00 -7.22
C ILE A 249 5.61 -19.43 -6.73
N LEU A 250 5.70 -20.55 -6.01
CA LEU A 250 6.98 -21.06 -5.50
C LEU A 250 7.96 -21.39 -6.62
N ALA A 251 7.47 -21.93 -7.74
CA ALA A 251 8.30 -22.23 -8.90
C ALA A 251 8.73 -20.98 -9.69
N ASN A 252 7.88 -19.93 -9.75
CA ASN A 252 8.05 -18.83 -10.69
C ASN A 252 8.42 -17.48 -10.06
N LYS A 253 8.35 -17.33 -8.73
CA LYS A 253 8.67 -16.08 -8.02
C LYS A 253 9.95 -16.21 -7.18
N PRO A 254 11.12 -15.87 -7.75
CA PRO A 254 12.37 -15.89 -7.02
C PRO A 254 12.33 -15.02 -5.78
N PHE A 255 12.95 -15.46 -4.69
CA PHE A 255 13.02 -14.66 -3.44
C PHE A 255 13.60 -13.26 -3.65
N TRP A 256 14.57 -13.10 -4.55
CA TRP A 256 15.21 -11.81 -4.81
C TRP A 256 14.28 -10.80 -5.50
N THR A 257 13.29 -11.23 -6.30
CA THR A 257 12.29 -10.28 -6.86
C THR A 257 11.38 -9.76 -5.77
N TRP A 258 11.03 -10.60 -4.78
CA TRP A 258 10.31 -10.13 -3.60
C TRP A 258 11.11 -9.11 -2.78
N VAL A 259 12.43 -9.30 -2.62
CA VAL A 259 13.30 -8.28 -1.99
C VAL A 259 13.28 -6.98 -2.80
N LEU A 260 13.38 -7.07 -4.13
CA LEU A 260 13.25 -5.89 -5.01
C LEU A 260 11.89 -5.19 -4.85
N GLY A 261 10.81 -5.96 -4.64
CA GLY A 261 9.48 -5.41 -4.35
C GLY A 261 9.46 -4.46 -3.16
N TRP A 262 10.27 -4.68 -2.11
CA TRP A 262 10.41 -3.73 -1.00
C TRP A 262 11.04 -2.41 -1.43
N PHE A 263 12.04 -2.46 -2.32
CA PHE A 263 12.67 -1.27 -2.88
C PHE A 263 11.72 -0.52 -3.82
N PHE A 264 10.97 -1.22 -4.67
CA PHE A 264 9.97 -0.61 -5.55
C PHE A 264 8.80 -0.01 -4.77
N THR A 265 8.44 -0.62 -3.64
CA THR A 265 7.38 -0.12 -2.79
C THR A 265 7.86 1.12 -2.04
N PHE A 266 8.89 1.01 -1.20
CA PHE A 266 9.24 2.08 -0.25
C PHE A 266 10.30 3.06 -0.75
N GLY A 267 11.06 2.67 -1.76
CA GLY A 267 12.21 3.40 -2.26
C GLY A 267 13.50 3.06 -1.51
N PRO A 268 14.66 3.01 -2.22
CA PRO A 268 15.96 2.79 -1.61
C PRO A 268 16.30 3.75 -0.45
N PRO A 269 15.98 5.06 -0.51
CA PRO A 269 16.24 5.99 0.58
C PRO A 269 15.58 5.59 1.91
N VAL A 270 14.31 5.18 1.88
CA VAL A 270 13.58 4.75 3.09
C VAL A 270 14.23 3.50 3.68
N ILE A 271 14.52 2.50 2.83
CA ILE A 271 15.18 1.26 3.25
C ILE A 271 16.57 1.57 3.83
N ALA A 272 17.37 2.42 3.17
CA ALA A 272 18.70 2.81 3.62
C ALA A 272 18.69 3.52 4.97
N LEU A 273 17.72 4.40 5.21
CA LEU A 273 17.58 5.08 6.50
C LEU A 273 17.20 4.08 7.60
N ILE A 274 16.30 3.14 7.34
CA ILE A 274 15.95 2.05 8.27
C ILE A 274 17.19 1.20 8.60
N VAL A 275 17.97 0.80 7.59
CA VAL A 275 19.21 0.03 7.79
C VAL A 275 20.26 0.83 8.55
N ALA A 276 20.42 2.13 8.28
CA ALA A 276 21.34 3.00 9.01
C ALA A 276 20.96 3.12 10.50
N GLY A 277 19.67 3.03 10.81
CA GLY A 277 19.09 3.00 12.15
C GLY A 277 18.73 1.62 12.68
N TRP A 278 19.33 0.53 12.17
CA TRP A 278 18.87 -0.83 12.45
C TRP A 278 18.76 -1.17 13.94
N ARG A 279 19.63 -0.64 14.81
CA ARG A 279 19.58 -0.87 16.26
C ARG A 279 18.32 -0.26 16.89
N ASP A 280 18.00 0.96 16.50
CA ASP A 280 16.80 1.69 16.96
C ASP A 280 15.54 0.99 16.46
N VAL A 281 15.54 0.60 15.19
CA VAL A 281 14.47 -0.16 14.52
C VAL A 281 14.23 -1.49 15.22
N TRP A 282 15.29 -2.28 15.45
CA TRP A 282 15.19 -3.56 16.14
C TRP A 282 14.70 -3.40 17.58
N GLY A 283 15.19 -2.38 18.29
CA GLY A 283 14.71 -2.05 19.63
C GLY A 283 13.22 -1.68 19.66
N VAL A 284 12.68 -1.06 18.60
CA VAL A 284 11.24 -0.83 18.46
C VAL A 284 10.50 -2.14 18.24
N LEU A 285 10.90 -2.95 17.24
CA LEU A 285 10.24 -4.21 16.91
C LEU A 285 10.23 -5.19 18.08
N TRP A 286 11.32 -5.26 18.85
CA TRP A 286 11.40 -6.10 20.05
C TRP A 286 10.45 -5.65 21.16
N ARG A 287 10.32 -4.34 21.37
CA ARG A 287 9.38 -3.76 22.35
C ARG A 287 7.93 -3.79 21.87
N ARG A 288 7.72 -3.94 20.56
CA ARG A 288 6.45 -3.87 19.84
C ARG A 288 6.26 -5.09 18.92
N PRO A 289 6.13 -6.30 19.50
CA PRO A 289 5.97 -7.53 18.73
C PRO A 289 4.71 -7.53 17.86
N ASP A 290 3.69 -6.75 18.22
CA ASP A 290 2.51 -6.48 17.42
C ASP A 290 2.85 -5.85 16.06
N LEU A 291 3.77 -4.87 16.04
CA LEU A 291 4.22 -4.23 14.80
C LEU A 291 5.12 -5.17 13.99
N ALA A 292 5.95 -5.97 14.66
CA ALA A 292 6.78 -6.98 14.01
C ALA A 292 5.93 -8.08 13.34
N GLY A 293 4.91 -8.56 14.05
CA GLY A 293 3.95 -9.55 13.54
C GLY A 293 3.16 -9.01 12.35
N TYR A 294 2.68 -7.76 12.42
CA TYR A 294 2.02 -7.11 11.28
C TYR A 294 2.96 -7.00 10.06
N LEU A 295 4.19 -6.52 10.28
CA LEU A 295 5.18 -6.38 9.20
C LEU A 295 5.50 -7.73 8.56
N ALA A 296 5.66 -8.78 9.37
CA ALA A 296 5.88 -10.15 8.90
C ALA A 296 4.67 -10.70 8.13
N ALA A 297 3.45 -10.42 8.57
CA ALA A 297 2.25 -10.82 7.87
C ALA A 297 2.13 -10.12 6.49
N CYS A 298 2.42 -8.82 6.41
CA CYS A 298 2.50 -8.11 5.13
C CYS A 298 3.61 -8.66 4.23
N ALA A 299 4.78 -9.01 4.80
CA ALA A 299 5.89 -9.62 4.10
C ALA A 299 5.48 -10.95 3.43
N VAL A 300 4.82 -11.83 4.21
CA VAL A 300 4.28 -13.12 3.75
C VAL A 300 3.21 -12.91 2.67
N LEU A 301 2.27 -11.99 2.88
CA LEU A 301 1.26 -11.67 1.87
C LEU A 301 1.89 -11.14 0.58
N GLY A 302 2.85 -10.22 0.66
CA GLY A 302 3.57 -9.71 -0.51
C GLY A 302 4.31 -10.81 -1.28
N TYR A 303 4.74 -11.88 -0.61
CA TYR A 303 5.34 -13.03 -1.28
C TYR A 303 4.28 -13.93 -1.94
N PHE A 304 3.25 -14.33 -1.19
CA PHE A 304 2.33 -15.41 -1.61
C PHE A 304 1.02 -14.97 -2.25
N ALA A 305 0.56 -13.73 -2.08
CA ALA A 305 -0.75 -13.33 -2.59
C ALA A 305 -0.69 -12.70 -4.00
N GLY A 306 -1.83 -12.79 -4.71
CA GLY A 306 -2.09 -12.21 -6.02
C GLY A 306 -1.28 -12.82 -7.16
N THR A 307 -1.37 -14.14 -7.39
CA THR A 307 -0.65 -14.89 -8.46
C THR A 307 0.85 -14.58 -8.60
N GLY A 308 1.47 -14.00 -7.56
CA GLY A 308 2.82 -13.45 -7.58
C GLY A 308 2.95 -12.01 -8.11
N SER A 309 1.97 -11.47 -8.85
CA SER A 309 2.00 -10.18 -9.54
C SER A 309 1.78 -8.95 -8.65
N ASP A 310 1.07 -9.10 -7.54
CA ASP A 310 0.63 -7.96 -6.70
C ASP A 310 1.58 -7.62 -5.53
N THR A 311 2.86 -8.01 -5.64
CA THR A 311 3.84 -7.90 -4.54
C THR A 311 3.85 -6.51 -3.93
N GLU A 312 4.08 -5.48 -4.73
CA GLU A 312 4.24 -4.09 -4.29
C GLU A 312 2.93 -3.55 -3.70
N ARG A 313 1.78 -3.91 -4.28
CA ARG A 313 0.46 -3.49 -3.82
C ARG A 313 0.16 -4.03 -2.42
N LEU A 314 0.59 -5.27 -2.15
CA LEU A 314 0.42 -5.91 -0.85
C LEU A 314 1.47 -5.44 0.16
N LEU A 315 2.71 -5.25 -0.27
CA LEU A 315 3.74 -4.62 0.56
C LEU A 315 3.37 -3.21 0.97
N ALA A 316 2.65 -2.45 0.12
CA ALA A 316 2.15 -1.12 0.47
C ALA A 316 1.26 -1.11 1.73
N LEU A 317 0.63 -2.22 2.09
CA LEU A 317 -0.10 -2.37 3.36
C LEU A 317 0.83 -2.26 4.57
N ALA A 318 2.13 -2.51 4.42
CA ALA A 318 3.14 -2.34 5.47
C ALA A 318 3.56 -0.87 5.69
N THR A 319 3.13 0.07 4.84
CA THR A 319 3.48 1.51 4.94
C THR A 319 3.39 2.06 6.36
N PRO A 320 2.28 1.87 7.12
CA PRO A 320 2.17 2.49 8.44
C PRO A 320 3.31 2.10 9.37
N ILE A 321 3.74 0.83 9.32
CA ILE A 321 4.83 0.32 10.15
C ILE A 321 6.19 0.71 9.58
N VAL A 322 6.41 0.53 8.27
CA VAL A 322 7.67 0.92 7.63
C VAL A 322 7.98 2.40 7.89
N TYR A 323 6.98 3.27 7.88
CA TYR A 323 7.18 4.70 8.11
C TYR A 323 7.38 5.05 9.58
N VAL A 324 6.80 4.28 10.51
CA VAL A 324 7.21 4.32 11.92
C VAL A 324 8.69 3.95 12.07
N LEU A 325 9.14 2.87 11.43
CA LEU A 325 10.54 2.43 11.50
C LEU A 325 11.49 3.46 10.87
N ALA A 326 11.15 4.01 9.71
CA ALA A 326 11.91 5.07 9.06
C ALA A 326 11.99 6.31 9.97
N GLY A 327 10.86 6.74 10.55
CA GLY A 327 10.83 7.87 11.46
C GLY A 327 11.70 7.67 12.70
N ARG A 328 11.66 6.46 13.29
CA ARG A 328 12.48 6.07 14.44
C ARG A 328 13.97 5.97 14.10
N ALA A 329 14.31 5.56 12.87
CA ALA A 329 15.69 5.55 12.40
C ALA A 329 16.24 6.96 12.14
N ILE A 330 15.41 7.86 11.62
CA ILE A 330 15.80 9.24 11.28
C ILE A 330 15.92 10.11 12.54
N ALA A 331 15.02 9.96 13.53
CA ALA A 331 14.91 10.89 14.66
C ALA A 331 16.23 11.16 15.42
N PRO A 332 17.03 10.14 15.81
CA PRO A 332 18.31 10.37 16.49
C PRO A 332 19.40 10.99 15.60
N ARG A 333 19.18 11.02 14.28
CA ARG A 333 20.16 11.41 13.25
C ARG A 333 19.80 12.73 12.58
N GLN A 334 18.74 13.41 13.04
CA GLN A 334 18.23 14.63 12.40
C GLN A 334 19.28 15.74 12.33
N ALA A 335 20.04 15.95 13.41
CA ALA A 335 21.05 16.99 13.47
C ALA A 335 22.24 16.70 12.53
N ALA A 336 22.76 15.47 12.52
CA ALA A 336 23.72 15.02 11.50
C ALA A 336 23.20 15.20 10.07
N LEU A 337 21.97 14.77 9.77
CA LEU A 337 21.37 14.91 8.42
C LEU A 337 21.21 16.37 8.00
N ALA A 338 20.83 17.25 8.92
CA ALA A 338 20.72 18.69 8.65
C ALA A 338 22.05 19.33 8.23
N ARG A 339 23.19 18.79 8.72
CA ARG A 339 24.54 19.23 8.32
C ARG A 339 25.02 18.61 7.00
N MET A 340 24.23 17.72 6.41
CA MET A 340 24.56 17.01 5.17
C MET A 340 23.53 17.30 4.07
N PRO A 341 23.34 18.57 3.64
CA PRO A 341 22.28 18.95 2.71
C PRO A 341 22.38 18.23 1.35
N MET A 342 23.60 17.93 0.88
CA MET A 342 23.79 17.13 -0.34
C MET A 342 23.23 15.71 -0.21
N VAL A 343 23.40 15.07 0.95
CA VAL A 343 22.86 13.73 1.21
C VAL A 343 21.35 13.78 1.24
N VAL A 344 20.78 14.75 1.93
CA VAL A 344 19.33 14.94 1.99
C VAL A 344 18.76 15.21 0.60
N GLY A 345 19.40 16.08 -0.19
CA GLY A 345 19.02 16.36 -1.57
C GLY A 345 19.05 15.11 -2.44
N LEU A 346 20.11 14.29 -2.34
CA LEU A 346 20.20 13.02 -3.06
C LEU A 346 19.11 12.03 -2.62
N LEU A 347 18.85 11.90 -1.32
CA LEU A 347 17.78 11.04 -0.80
C LEU A 347 16.41 11.45 -1.35
N LEU A 348 16.13 12.76 -1.37
CA LEU A 348 14.88 13.28 -1.91
C LEU A 348 14.77 13.05 -3.43
N LEU A 349 15.85 13.27 -4.18
CA LEU A 349 15.87 13.05 -5.63
C LEU A 349 15.66 11.57 -5.98
N VAL A 350 16.39 10.67 -5.30
CA VAL A 350 16.25 9.22 -5.50
C VAL A 350 14.86 8.77 -5.06
N GLN A 351 14.33 9.27 -3.94
CA GLN A 351 12.98 8.91 -3.51
C GLN A 351 11.95 9.41 -4.53
N ALA A 352 12.16 10.59 -5.10
CA ALA A 352 11.26 11.15 -6.08
C ALA A 352 11.26 10.35 -7.39
N ALA A 353 12.44 9.92 -7.82
CA ALA A 353 12.61 9.02 -8.96
C ALA A 353 11.96 7.65 -8.69
N SER A 354 12.26 7.03 -7.54
CA SER A 354 11.69 5.74 -7.15
C SER A 354 10.18 5.77 -6.97
N SER A 355 9.64 6.88 -6.45
CA SER A 355 8.19 7.09 -6.31
C SER A 355 7.53 7.47 -7.63
N ARG A 356 8.33 7.77 -8.66
CA ARG A 356 7.90 8.17 -10.01
C ARG A 356 6.94 9.34 -10.00
N ILE A 357 7.25 10.37 -9.24
CA ILE A 357 6.36 11.53 -9.10
C ILE A 357 6.16 12.26 -10.43
N LEU A 358 7.19 12.25 -11.27
CA LEU A 358 7.23 12.98 -12.54
C LEU A 358 6.69 12.19 -13.72
N TRP A 359 6.33 10.91 -13.51
CA TRP A 359 5.87 10.03 -14.59
C TRP A 359 4.46 9.52 -14.30
N PRO A 360 3.59 9.44 -15.32
CA PRO A 360 2.33 8.74 -15.21
C PRO A 360 2.58 7.24 -15.03
N ILE A 361 1.60 6.54 -14.47
CA ILE A 361 1.57 5.07 -14.50
C ILE A 361 1.29 4.67 -15.95
N PRO A 362 2.19 3.95 -16.63
CA PRO A 362 1.97 3.47 -18.01
C PRO A 362 0.66 2.69 -18.14
N VAL A 363 -0.05 2.90 -19.25
CA VAL A 363 -1.23 2.14 -19.66
C VAL A 363 -0.86 1.11 -20.72
N GLY A 364 -1.59 -0.01 -20.78
CA GLY A 364 -1.30 -1.11 -21.72
C GLY A 364 -0.24 -2.11 -21.24
N VAL A 365 -0.47 -3.40 -21.52
CA VAL A 365 0.47 -4.49 -21.25
C VAL A 365 1.28 -4.76 -22.51
N ASP A 366 2.21 -3.89 -22.85
CA ASP A 366 3.16 -4.20 -23.90
C ASP A 366 4.21 -5.19 -23.37
N THR A 367 4.45 -6.26 -24.12
CA THR A 367 5.55 -7.18 -23.81
C THR A 367 6.87 -6.43 -24.01
N PRO A 368 7.78 -6.40 -23.02
CA PRO A 368 9.06 -5.72 -23.17
C PRO A 368 9.80 -6.26 -24.40
N THR A 369 10.22 -5.35 -25.30
CA THR A 369 11.06 -5.70 -26.45
C THR A 369 12.24 -6.54 -25.96
N ARG A 370 12.50 -7.73 -26.53
CA ARG A 370 13.58 -8.59 -26.02
C ARG A 370 14.92 -7.91 -26.26
N VAL A 371 15.91 -8.19 -25.42
CA VAL A 371 17.26 -7.59 -25.57
C VAL A 371 17.85 -7.92 -26.95
N SER A 372 17.53 -9.09 -27.51
CA SER A 372 17.91 -9.51 -28.87
C SER A 372 17.35 -8.63 -29.97
N ASP A 373 16.24 -7.93 -29.72
CA ASP A 373 15.48 -7.21 -30.73
C ASP A 373 15.78 -5.70 -30.65
N ILE A 374 16.64 -5.28 -29.72
CA ILE A 374 17.09 -3.90 -29.54
C ILE A 374 18.22 -3.63 -30.54
N GLY A 375 17.90 -3.04 -31.70
CA GLY A 375 18.91 -2.56 -32.66
C GLY A 375 19.69 -1.35 -32.12
N LEU A 376 20.98 -1.18 -32.43
CA LEU A 376 21.79 -0.04 -31.95
C LEU A 376 21.36 1.29 -32.59
N ASN A 377 20.36 1.96 -32.02
CA ASN A 377 19.91 3.29 -32.42
C ASN A 377 19.43 4.12 -31.20
N TRP A 378 19.06 5.38 -31.41
CA TRP A 378 18.57 6.25 -30.32
C TRP A 378 17.30 5.70 -29.64
N SER A 379 16.42 5.06 -30.39
CA SER A 379 15.25 4.36 -29.83
C SER A 379 15.63 3.19 -28.94
N ALA A 380 16.78 2.54 -29.16
CA ALA A 380 17.29 1.50 -28.28
C ALA A 380 17.93 2.04 -27.00
N LEU A 381 18.63 3.17 -27.06
CA LEU A 381 19.09 3.86 -25.84
C LEU A 381 17.90 4.33 -25.00
N ALA A 382 16.87 4.87 -25.64
CA ALA A 382 15.60 5.20 -24.99
C ALA A 382 14.92 3.94 -24.42
N ALA A 383 14.82 2.85 -25.17
CA ALA A 383 14.25 1.59 -24.70
C ALA A 383 15.07 0.93 -23.57
N LEU A 384 16.40 1.09 -23.59
CA LEU A 384 17.28 0.63 -22.52
C LEU A 384 17.07 1.49 -21.27
N ALA A 385 17.04 2.82 -21.41
CA ALA A 385 16.71 3.74 -20.33
C ALA A 385 15.30 3.44 -19.78
N ASP A 386 14.33 3.15 -20.63
CA ASP A 386 12.96 2.79 -20.27
C ASP A 386 12.86 1.44 -19.55
N LYS A 387 13.86 0.55 -19.69
CA LYS A 387 13.94 -0.69 -18.89
C LYS A 387 14.49 -0.47 -17.49
N PHE A 388 15.43 0.47 -17.32
CA PHE A 388 16.11 0.70 -16.03
C PHE A 388 15.47 1.81 -15.21
N LEU A 389 14.97 2.85 -15.86
CA LEU A 389 14.35 4.02 -15.25
C LEU A 389 12.82 3.97 -15.34
N ILE A 390 12.27 3.11 -16.21
CA ILE A 390 10.83 2.83 -16.35
C ILE A 390 10.07 4.13 -16.57
N ILE A 391 10.41 4.75 -17.70
CA ILE A 391 10.11 6.13 -18.03
C ILE A 391 8.75 6.25 -18.71
N ASP A 392 8.32 5.29 -19.55
CA ASP A 392 7.08 5.50 -20.30
C ASP A 392 6.26 4.26 -20.72
N ASN A 393 6.82 3.11 -21.11
CA ASN A 393 5.99 2.17 -21.91
C ASN A 393 5.68 0.80 -21.29
N TYR A 394 6.32 0.42 -20.18
CA TYR A 394 6.19 -0.95 -19.68
C TYR A 394 5.59 -1.00 -18.29
N TYR A 395 4.26 -1.15 -18.26
CA TYR A 395 3.52 -1.43 -17.03
C TYR A 395 4.10 -2.59 -16.24
N SER A 396 4.50 -3.67 -16.93
CA SER A 396 5.14 -4.84 -16.33
C SER A 396 6.39 -4.51 -15.52
N ASN A 397 7.17 -3.50 -15.90
CA ASN A 397 8.38 -3.13 -15.18
C ASN A 397 8.09 -2.40 -13.84
N LEU A 398 6.86 -1.91 -13.61
CA LEU A 398 6.45 -1.40 -12.29
C LEU A 398 6.49 -2.47 -11.20
N TRP A 399 6.40 -3.73 -11.60
CA TRP A 399 6.22 -4.86 -10.71
C TRP A 399 7.44 -5.76 -10.77
N SER A 400 8.00 -6.06 -9.61
CA SER A 400 9.13 -6.99 -9.47
C SER A 400 8.87 -8.37 -10.07
N TYR A 401 7.60 -8.74 -10.23
CA TYR A 401 7.17 -10.01 -10.80
C TYR A 401 7.24 -10.07 -12.33
N PHE A 402 6.80 -9.04 -13.05
CA PHE A 402 6.62 -9.11 -14.50
C PHE A 402 7.84 -8.67 -15.32
N GLY A 403 8.72 -7.85 -14.76
CA GLY A 403 9.87 -7.34 -15.51
C GLY A 403 10.98 -8.37 -15.75
N SER A 404 11.93 -7.98 -16.60
CA SER A 404 13.03 -8.84 -17.06
C SER A 404 13.95 -9.24 -15.90
N ARG A 405 14.15 -10.55 -15.70
CA ARG A 405 14.96 -11.09 -14.58
C ARG A 405 16.38 -10.49 -14.50
N PRO A 406 17.17 -10.43 -15.60
CA PRO A 406 18.49 -9.79 -15.56
C PRO A 406 18.44 -8.30 -15.20
N VAL A 407 17.44 -7.58 -15.70
CA VAL A 407 17.27 -6.14 -15.42
C VAL A 407 16.96 -5.95 -13.94
N HIS A 408 15.99 -6.70 -13.41
CA HIS A 408 15.63 -6.63 -11.99
C HIS A 408 16.79 -7.04 -11.07
N ALA A 409 17.61 -8.02 -11.45
CA ALA A 409 18.79 -8.38 -10.67
C ALA A 409 19.82 -7.23 -10.65
N ALA A 410 20.03 -6.56 -11.78
CA ALA A 410 20.89 -5.38 -11.86
C ALA A 410 20.32 -4.19 -11.05
N THR A 411 19.01 -3.94 -11.12
CA THR A 411 18.32 -2.92 -10.32
C THR A 411 18.46 -3.20 -8.83
N LEU A 412 18.24 -4.44 -8.39
CA LEU A 412 18.44 -4.83 -7.00
C LEU A 412 19.88 -4.62 -6.56
N ALA A 413 20.86 -5.01 -7.37
CA ALA A 413 22.28 -4.80 -7.06
C ALA A 413 22.61 -3.31 -6.91
N PHE A 414 22.06 -2.46 -7.80
CA PHE A 414 22.18 -1.01 -7.72
C PHE A 414 21.56 -0.47 -6.42
N ASP A 415 20.33 -0.85 -6.11
CA ASP A 415 19.61 -0.40 -4.91
C ASP A 415 20.33 -0.82 -3.61
N LEU A 416 20.87 -2.04 -3.57
CA LEU A 416 21.69 -2.51 -2.46
C LEU A 416 22.99 -1.71 -2.32
N ALA A 417 23.69 -1.45 -3.43
CA ALA A 417 24.92 -0.65 -3.41
C ALA A 417 24.64 0.79 -2.94
N LEU A 418 23.58 1.42 -3.46
CA LEU A 418 23.14 2.74 -3.06
C LEU A 418 22.79 2.80 -1.57
N THR A 419 22.07 1.78 -1.08
CA THR A 419 21.72 1.62 0.34
C THR A 419 22.98 1.58 1.20
N LEU A 420 23.98 0.76 0.83
CA LEU A 420 25.24 0.65 1.56
C LEU A 420 26.02 1.97 1.60
N VAL A 421 26.04 2.72 0.49
CA VAL A 421 26.68 4.05 0.42
C VAL A 421 26.00 5.04 1.36
N ILE A 422 24.66 5.13 1.30
CA ILE A 422 23.88 6.03 2.18
C ILE A 422 24.11 5.66 3.65
N VAL A 423 24.03 4.38 4.00
CA VAL A 423 24.23 3.89 5.38
C VAL A 423 25.60 4.31 5.90
N ARG A 424 26.67 4.08 5.14
CA ARG A 424 28.03 4.48 5.53
C ARG A 424 28.16 5.99 5.70
N TRP A 425 27.55 6.77 4.82
CA TRP A 425 27.64 8.23 4.87
C TRP A 425 26.90 8.80 6.09
N VAL A 426 25.68 8.31 6.35
CA VAL A 426 24.89 8.69 7.53
C VAL A 426 25.62 8.33 8.82
N GLN A 427 26.18 7.12 8.91
CA GLN A 427 26.93 6.67 10.10
C GLN A 427 28.16 7.55 10.38
N ARG A 428 28.93 7.92 9.34
CA ARG A 428 30.06 8.84 9.48
C ARG A 428 29.62 10.22 9.96
N GLY A 429 28.51 10.73 9.45
CA GLY A 429 27.93 12.00 9.88
C GLY A 429 27.58 12.00 11.38
N THR A 430 26.93 10.93 11.85
CA THR A 430 26.58 10.77 13.27
C THR A 430 27.82 10.62 14.16
N GLN A 431 28.84 9.88 13.72
CA GLN A 431 30.10 9.75 14.47
C GLN A 431 30.83 11.08 14.63
N ARG A 432 30.88 11.91 13.57
CA ARG A 432 31.47 13.25 13.62
C ARG A 432 30.71 14.16 14.58
N GLU A 433 29.38 14.08 14.58
CA GLU A 433 28.57 14.84 15.52
C GLU A 433 28.82 14.43 16.97
N ALA A 434 28.90 13.12 17.25
CA ALA A 434 29.23 12.62 18.57
C ALA A 434 30.63 13.06 19.03
N ALA A 435 31.61 13.09 18.12
CA ALA A 435 32.97 13.54 18.42
C ALA A 435 33.08 15.05 18.68
N VAL A 436 32.19 15.87 18.12
CA VAL A 436 32.14 17.33 18.37
C VAL A 436 31.42 17.65 19.68
N ALA A 437 30.58 16.74 20.17
CA ALA A 437 29.85 16.90 21.43
C ALA A 437 30.66 16.46 22.67
N GLN A 438 31.77 15.73 22.47
CA GLN A 438 32.75 15.37 23.49
C GLN A 438 33.84 16.43 23.56
#